data_AF-A0A1Q5RN11-F1
#
_entry.id   AF-A0A1Q5RN11-F1
#
_cell.length_a   1.000
_cell.length_b   1.000
_cell.length_c   1.000
_cell.angle_alpha   90.00
_cell.angle_beta   90.00
_cell.angle_gamma   90.00
#
_symmetry.space_group_name_H-M   'P 1'
#
loop_
_entity.id
_entity.type
_entity.pdbx_description
1 polymer ?
#
loop_
_entity_poly.entity_id
_entity_poly.type
_entity_poly.pdbx_seq_one_letter_code
_entity_poly.pdbx_strand_id
1 'polypeptide(L)'
;MGGSMQQRFIALAGALASPAILITVIWLGTLLLVAVGPINYPGQPSAAVLAVVAIGLAIFLLSYQGGKLTFDRWFARQARSLEFSPRILNKVTMVISLLGIVGIALMEFDRTILSGVSNGSYAELLRCAPSLVDTVTIKRTPLLYAGYTMFSFGFVSVVLFLLKGEEIRGWAAALAQLSIVSPVAYALLYSGRMPILFILILIAMAMLVRLSQGRTLLPRGHYLLLKIGIAVGLFAIYSSLIWSSRQNFCIQMAPLIAQLQQEKDQHAKTRGSKSAKAINGIEFNKRVASAWAIPPTALRGSSPQAVLMMMLEAWNVKPRGYVTSAIESNRVSARAAMIGLSTYFYLTHGVRTVDIVWNVRDKFTPQWGVYEIGVLSPLLRIFFPDSDQVADMEAEEQEA
;
A
#
# COMPACT_ATOMS: atom_id res chain seq x y z
N MET A 1 -33.44 11.34 -29.05
CA MET A 1 -33.47 10.50 -27.82
C MET A 1 -32.17 10.54 -26.98
N GLY A 2 -31.32 11.59 -27.05
CA GLY A 2 -29.98 11.57 -26.39
C GLY A 2 -29.80 12.37 -25.09
N GLY A 3 -30.72 13.26 -24.71
CA GLY A 3 -30.49 14.21 -23.60
C GLY A 3 -30.78 13.69 -22.18
N SER A 4 -31.76 12.79 -22.01
CA SER A 4 -32.21 12.38 -20.67
C SER A 4 -31.23 11.44 -19.97
N MET A 5 -30.50 10.62 -20.73
CA MET A 5 -29.51 9.69 -20.17
C MET A 5 -28.27 10.44 -19.67
N GLN A 6 -27.85 11.49 -20.37
CA GLN A 6 -26.71 12.34 -20.00
C GLN A 6 -27.02 13.18 -18.75
N GLN A 7 -28.23 13.75 -18.64
CA GLN A 7 -28.67 14.46 -17.43
C GLN A 7 -28.79 13.54 -16.21
N ARG A 8 -29.30 12.32 -16.37
CA ARG A 8 -29.34 11.33 -15.28
C ARG A 8 -27.94 10.91 -14.83
N PHE A 9 -27.01 10.69 -15.76
CA PHE A 9 -25.61 10.41 -15.42
C PHE A 9 -24.95 11.57 -14.66
N ILE A 10 -25.22 12.82 -15.06
CA ILE A 10 -24.68 14.00 -14.38
C ILE A 10 -25.26 14.13 -12.96
N ALA A 11 -26.56 13.90 -12.77
CA ALA A 11 -27.19 13.95 -11.45
C ALA A 11 -26.67 12.83 -10.53
N LEU A 12 -26.50 11.61 -11.06
CA LEU A 12 -25.96 10.47 -10.29
C LEU A 12 -24.48 10.66 -9.96
N ALA A 13 -23.70 11.20 -10.91
CA ALA A 13 -22.31 11.60 -10.68
C ALA A 13 -22.21 12.73 -9.64
N GLY A 14 -23.15 13.67 -9.63
CA GLY A 14 -23.26 14.72 -8.63
C GLY A 14 -23.58 14.20 -7.23
N ALA A 15 -24.46 13.20 -7.11
CA ALA A 15 -24.75 12.55 -5.83
C ALA A 15 -23.56 11.72 -5.30
N LEU A 16 -22.86 11.00 -6.18
CA LEU A 16 -21.61 10.29 -5.84
C LEU A 16 -20.40 11.22 -5.68
N ALA A 17 -20.52 12.51 -6.01
CA ALA A 17 -19.44 13.48 -5.84
C ALA A 17 -19.18 13.83 -4.37
N SER A 18 -20.09 13.50 -3.45
CA SER A 18 -19.80 13.64 -2.01
C SER A 18 -18.78 12.57 -1.59
N PRO A 19 -17.58 12.95 -1.12
CA PRO A 19 -16.58 11.98 -0.63
C PRO A 19 -17.12 11.08 0.47
N ALA A 20 -18.04 11.59 1.29
CA ALA A 20 -18.75 10.85 2.31
C ALA A 20 -19.61 9.72 1.73
N ILE A 21 -20.43 10.01 0.72
CA ILE A 21 -21.27 8.99 0.09
C ILE A 21 -20.39 7.96 -0.61
N LEU A 22 -19.38 8.41 -1.34
CA LEU A 22 -18.47 7.54 -2.08
C LEU A 22 -17.73 6.57 -1.15
N ILE A 23 -17.12 7.05 -0.06
CA ILE A 23 -16.37 6.19 0.87
C ILE A 23 -17.29 5.16 1.52
N THR A 24 -18.50 5.56 1.91
CA THR A 24 -19.48 4.66 2.53
C THR A 24 -19.93 3.58 1.55
N VAL A 25 -20.23 3.94 0.29
CA VAL A 25 -20.61 2.97 -0.74
C VAL A 25 -19.48 1.98 -1.04
N ILE A 26 -18.23 2.45 -1.13
CA ILE A 26 -17.07 1.58 -1.37
C ILE A 26 -16.91 0.58 -0.22
N TRP A 27 -16.96 1.04 1.03
CA TRP A 27 -16.82 0.16 2.18
C TRP A 27 -17.99 -0.81 2.32
N LEU A 28 -19.23 -0.36 2.11
CA LEU A 28 -20.41 -1.22 2.13
C LEU A 28 -20.31 -2.29 1.04
N GLY A 29 -19.92 -1.92 -0.18
CA GLY A 29 -19.66 -2.85 -1.28
C GLY A 29 -18.55 -3.84 -0.96
N THR A 30 -17.46 -3.38 -0.32
CA THR A 30 -16.36 -4.26 0.11
C THR A 30 -16.80 -5.26 1.16
N LEU A 31 -17.55 -4.83 2.19
CA LEU A 31 -18.09 -5.72 3.22
C LEU A 31 -19.08 -6.73 2.62
N LEU A 32 -19.91 -6.30 1.68
CA LEU A 32 -20.85 -7.18 0.99
C LEU A 32 -20.12 -8.21 0.11
N LEU A 33 -19.05 -7.80 -0.59
CA LEU A 33 -18.17 -8.70 -1.33
C LEU A 33 -17.45 -9.69 -0.40
N VAL A 34 -17.06 -9.30 0.81
CA VAL A 34 -16.48 -10.23 1.80
C VAL A 34 -17.53 -11.22 2.29
N ALA A 35 -18.76 -10.76 2.56
CA ALA A 35 -19.84 -11.61 3.06
C ALA A 35 -20.33 -12.63 2.01
N VAL A 36 -20.53 -12.18 0.77
CA VAL A 36 -21.18 -12.95 -0.30
C VAL A 36 -20.18 -13.54 -1.31
N GLY A 37 -18.95 -13.04 -1.37
CA GLY A 37 -18.00 -13.33 -2.45
C GLY A 37 -17.36 -14.73 -2.44
N PRO A 38 -16.61 -15.09 -3.50
CA PRO A 38 -16.07 -16.43 -3.79
C PRO A 38 -15.03 -17.04 -2.87
N ILE A 39 -14.66 -16.39 -1.77
CA ILE A 39 -13.63 -16.90 -0.87
C ILE A 39 -14.20 -17.01 0.54
N ASN A 40 -13.97 -18.16 1.17
CA ASN A 40 -14.21 -18.32 2.58
C ASN A 40 -12.94 -17.85 3.28
N TYR A 41 -12.99 -16.65 3.83
CA TYR A 41 -12.00 -16.27 4.82
C TYR A 41 -12.12 -17.27 5.97
N PRO A 42 -10.99 -17.72 6.56
CA PRO A 42 -10.98 -18.67 7.66
C PRO A 42 -11.73 -18.18 8.92
N GLY A 43 -12.21 -16.93 8.92
CA GLY A 43 -13.27 -16.41 9.78
C GLY A 43 -14.00 -15.27 9.06
N GLN A 44 -15.27 -15.02 9.41
CA GLN A 44 -15.87 -13.71 9.10
C GLN A 44 -15.07 -12.63 9.85
N PRO A 45 -14.98 -11.38 9.32
CA PRO A 45 -14.31 -10.30 10.05
C PRO A 45 -14.84 -10.24 11.47
N SER A 46 -13.95 -10.25 12.46
CA SER A 46 -14.39 -10.21 13.86
C SER A 46 -15.25 -8.97 14.12
N ALA A 47 -16.15 -9.05 15.12
CA ALA A 47 -16.99 -7.90 15.49
C ALA A 47 -16.15 -6.66 15.80
N ALA A 48 -14.93 -6.86 16.31
CA ALA A 48 -13.99 -5.80 16.62
C ALA A 48 -13.38 -5.16 15.37
N VAL A 49 -13.01 -5.94 14.34
CA VAL A 49 -12.59 -5.40 13.04
C VAL A 49 -13.71 -4.57 12.40
N LEU A 50 -14.95 -5.08 12.45
CA LEU A 50 -16.12 -4.34 11.97
C LEU A 50 -16.33 -3.04 12.76
N ALA A 51 -16.14 -3.05 14.08
CA ALA A 51 -16.20 -1.86 14.92
C ALA A 51 -15.12 -0.84 14.54
N VAL A 52 -13.88 -1.26 14.31
CA VAL A 52 -12.79 -0.37 13.88
C VAL A 52 -13.10 0.27 12.53
N VAL A 53 -13.57 -0.51 11.55
CA VAL A 53 -13.97 0.01 10.24
C VAL A 53 -15.12 1.00 10.39
N ALA A 54 -16.13 0.70 11.23
CA ALA A 54 -17.24 1.59 11.50
C ALA A 54 -16.81 2.89 12.19
N ILE A 55 -15.92 2.81 13.18
CA ILE A 55 -15.35 3.98 13.86
C ILE A 55 -14.52 4.82 12.88
N GLY A 56 -13.68 4.20 12.05
CA GLY A 56 -12.90 4.91 11.03
C GLY A 56 -13.79 5.63 10.02
N LEU A 57 -14.86 4.98 9.56
CA LEU A 57 -15.89 5.60 8.73
C LEU A 57 -16.58 6.76 9.46
N ALA A 58 -16.97 6.59 10.72
CA ALA A 58 -17.61 7.63 11.52
C ALA A 58 -16.68 8.84 11.69
N ILE A 59 -15.41 8.63 12.04
CA ILE A 59 -14.39 9.69 12.16
C ILE A 59 -14.23 10.41 10.82
N PHE A 60 -14.14 9.68 9.71
CA PHE A 60 -14.05 10.29 8.38
C PHE A 60 -15.28 11.16 8.07
N LEU A 61 -16.49 10.64 8.31
CA LEU A 61 -17.73 11.36 8.06
C LEU A 61 -17.87 12.60 8.92
N LEU A 62 -17.56 12.50 10.22
CA LEU A 62 -17.54 13.63 11.16
C LEU A 62 -16.49 14.66 10.76
N SER A 63 -15.29 14.22 10.36
CA SER A 63 -14.22 15.12 9.89
C SER A 63 -14.60 15.81 8.59
N TYR A 64 -15.25 15.10 7.67
CA TYR A 64 -15.76 15.68 6.43
C TYR A 64 -16.86 16.72 6.70
N GLN A 65 -17.83 16.40 7.56
CA GLN A 65 -18.89 17.32 7.95
C GLN A 65 -18.35 18.53 8.72
N GLY A 66 -17.45 18.31 9.67
CA GLY A 66 -16.77 19.37 10.41
C GLY A 66 -15.94 20.26 9.48
N GLY A 67 -15.18 19.66 8.57
CA GLY A 67 -14.41 20.37 7.54
C GLY A 67 -15.33 21.20 6.63
N LYS A 68 -16.44 20.63 6.16
CA LYS A 68 -17.46 21.35 5.37
C LYS A 68 -18.06 22.51 6.16
N LEU A 69 -18.50 22.29 7.40
CA LEU A 69 -19.07 23.33 8.25
C LEU A 69 -18.08 24.47 8.51
N THR A 70 -16.81 24.12 8.78
CA THR A 70 -15.75 25.10 9.02
C THR A 70 -15.43 25.87 7.75
N PHE A 71 -15.36 25.17 6.61
CA PHE A 71 -15.15 25.79 5.30
C PHE A 71 -16.30 26.73 4.93
N ASP A 72 -17.55 26.28 5.06
CA ASP A 72 -18.73 27.08 4.77
C ASP A 72 -18.83 28.29 5.72
N ARG A 73 -18.50 28.14 7.01
CA ARG A 73 -18.55 29.27 7.96
C ARG A 73 -17.41 30.27 7.79
N TRP A 74 -16.20 29.79 7.54
CA TRP A 74 -15.00 30.63 7.50
C TRP A 74 -14.74 31.14 6.09
N PHE A 75 -14.70 30.25 5.10
CA PHE A 75 -14.36 30.60 3.73
C PHE A 75 -15.55 31.15 2.95
N ALA A 76 -16.80 30.73 3.15
CA ALA A 76 -17.91 31.36 2.41
C ALA A 76 -18.10 32.84 2.80
N ARG A 77 -17.68 33.24 4.00
CA ARG A 77 -17.62 34.65 4.42
C ARG A 77 -16.46 35.41 3.77
N GLN A 78 -15.37 34.73 3.40
CA GLN A 78 -14.18 35.30 2.74
C GLN A 78 -14.17 35.13 1.21
N ALA A 79 -15.06 34.29 0.65
CA ALA A 79 -15.10 33.91 -0.76
C ALA A 79 -15.43 35.07 -1.71
N ARG A 80 -15.80 36.25 -1.19
CA ARG A 80 -15.95 37.46 -2.00
C ARG A 80 -14.64 38.19 -2.32
N SER A 81 -13.48 37.82 -1.76
CA SER A 81 -12.29 38.69 -1.90
C SER A 81 -10.92 38.03 -2.12
N LEU A 82 -10.79 36.71 -2.22
CA LEU A 82 -9.47 36.06 -2.41
C LEU A 82 -9.38 35.33 -3.74
N GLU A 83 -9.22 36.10 -4.81
CA GLU A 83 -8.51 35.59 -5.98
C GLU A 83 -7.06 35.37 -5.56
N PHE A 84 -6.68 34.10 -5.34
CA PHE A 84 -5.29 33.77 -5.06
C PHE A 84 -4.43 34.18 -6.25
N SER A 85 -3.46 35.07 -6.01
CA SER A 85 -2.52 35.48 -7.04
C SER A 85 -1.84 34.24 -7.64
N PRO A 86 -1.73 34.13 -8.98
CA PRO A 86 -0.98 33.06 -9.64
C PRO A 86 0.45 32.92 -9.10
N ARG A 87 1.05 34.01 -8.60
CA ARG A 87 2.37 33.98 -7.96
C ARG A 87 2.39 33.13 -6.69
N ILE A 88 1.38 33.25 -5.84
CA ILE A 88 1.27 32.47 -4.60
C ILE A 88 1.06 31.00 -4.95
N LEU A 89 0.15 30.71 -5.89
CA LEU A 89 -0.14 29.35 -6.32
C LEU A 89 1.11 28.65 -6.91
N ASN A 90 1.87 29.34 -7.77
CA ASN A 90 3.13 28.81 -8.31
C ASN A 90 4.18 28.55 -7.20
N LYS A 91 4.32 29.47 -6.24
CA LYS A 91 5.24 29.28 -5.10
C LYS A 91 4.85 28.08 -4.24
N VAL A 92 3.58 27.97 -3.86
CA VAL A 92 3.06 26.85 -3.05
C VAL A 92 3.29 25.54 -3.80
N THR A 93 2.90 25.47 -5.07
CA THR A 93 3.08 24.28 -5.92
C THR A 93 4.55 23.87 -6.00
N MET A 94 5.46 24.83 -6.15
CA MET A 94 6.90 24.57 -6.20
C MET A 94 7.41 24.00 -4.87
N VAL A 95 7.04 24.61 -3.73
CA VAL A 95 7.46 24.14 -2.40
C VAL A 95 6.96 22.72 -2.13
N ILE A 96 5.67 22.44 -2.34
CA ILE A 96 5.14 21.08 -2.11
C ILE A 96 5.75 20.05 -3.05
N SER A 97 6.06 20.42 -4.30
CA SER A 97 6.77 19.54 -5.24
C SER A 97 8.16 19.18 -4.73
N LEU A 98 8.92 20.18 -4.29
CA LEU A 98 10.27 19.99 -3.77
C LEU A 98 10.25 19.15 -2.49
N LEU A 99 9.31 19.39 -1.57
CA LEU A 99 9.14 18.55 -0.38
C LEU A 99 8.87 17.10 -0.76
N GLY A 100 7.99 16.84 -1.73
CA GLY A 100 7.70 15.49 -2.22
C GLY A 100 8.92 14.77 -2.82
N ILE A 101 9.73 15.49 -3.60
CA ILE A 101 10.95 14.98 -4.24
C ILE A 101 12.06 14.73 -3.20
N VAL A 102 12.29 15.69 -2.30
CA VAL A 102 13.25 15.54 -1.19
C VAL A 102 12.84 14.36 -0.31
N GLY A 103 11.55 14.27 0.03
CA GLY A 103 11.02 13.17 0.85
C GLY A 103 11.37 11.80 0.27
N ILE A 104 11.16 11.58 -1.03
CA ILE A 104 11.49 10.29 -1.64
C ILE A 104 13.00 10.04 -1.75
N ALA A 105 13.79 11.09 -2.00
CA ALA A 105 15.25 10.98 -2.04
C ALA A 105 15.83 10.61 -0.68
N LEU A 106 15.28 11.16 0.41
CA LEU A 106 15.64 10.79 1.78
C LEU A 106 15.33 9.33 2.08
N MET A 107 14.17 8.84 1.65
CA MET A 107 13.79 7.43 1.81
C MET A 107 14.70 6.50 1.01
N GLU A 108 15.02 6.86 -0.22
CA GLU A 108 15.91 6.09 -1.08
C GLU A 108 17.33 6.04 -0.50
N PHE A 109 17.87 7.19 -0.08
CA PHE A 109 19.17 7.29 0.57
C PHE A 109 19.24 6.45 1.85
N ASP A 110 18.23 6.56 2.72
CA ASP A 110 18.18 5.77 3.94
C ASP A 110 18.17 4.27 3.66
N ARG A 111 17.32 3.80 2.73
CA ARG A 111 17.22 2.36 2.45
C ARG A 111 18.49 1.81 1.80
N THR A 112 19.02 2.53 0.81
CA THR A 112 20.12 2.04 -0.03
C THR A 112 21.47 2.18 0.66
N ILE A 113 21.72 3.30 1.34
CA ILE A 113 23.04 3.63 1.88
C ILE A 113 23.10 3.36 3.39
N LEU A 114 22.11 3.79 4.18
CA LEU A 114 22.17 3.69 5.64
C LEU A 114 21.73 2.33 6.18
N SER A 115 20.64 1.79 5.62
CA SER A 115 20.07 0.51 6.02
C SER A 115 20.75 -0.68 5.32
N GLY A 116 21.40 -0.43 4.17
CA GLY A 116 22.03 -1.47 3.36
C GLY A 116 21.06 -2.52 2.85
N VAL A 117 19.78 -2.18 2.65
CA VAL A 117 18.72 -3.11 2.21
C VAL A 117 18.48 -2.91 0.72
N SER A 118 18.63 -3.98 -0.09
CA SER A 118 18.30 -3.91 -1.52
C SER A 118 16.79 -3.74 -1.71
N ASN A 119 16.40 -2.83 -2.61
CA ASN A 119 15.03 -2.29 -2.72
C ASN A 119 13.94 -3.32 -3.05
N GLY A 120 14.29 -4.47 -3.64
CA GLY A 120 13.33 -5.51 -4.03
C GLY A 120 13.20 -6.65 -3.03
N SER A 121 14.32 -7.32 -2.78
CA SER A 121 14.32 -8.67 -2.25
C SER A 121 13.81 -8.77 -0.81
N TYR A 122 14.08 -7.77 0.03
CA TYR A 122 13.55 -7.77 1.40
C TYR A 122 12.03 -7.63 1.40
N ALA A 123 11.49 -6.70 0.61
CA ALA A 123 10.05 -6.49 0.51
C ALA A 123 9.33 -7.68 -0.16
N GLU A 124 10.02 -8.43 -1.03
CA GLU A 124 9.51 -9.68 -1.58
C GLU A 124 9.57 -10.82 -0.55
N LEU A 125 10.66 -10.95 0.23
CA LEU A 125 10.77 -11.93 1.31
C LEU A 125 9.66 -11.75 2.34
N LEU A 126 9.41 -10.53 2.82
CA LEU A 126 8.35 -10.28 3.80
C LEU A 126 6.96 -10.71 3.31
N ARG A 127 6.75 -10.76 2.00
CA ARG A 127 5.48 -11.22 1.41
C ARG A 127 5.42 -12.73 1.26
N CYS A 128 6.55 -13.39 1.01
CA CYS A 128 6.60 -14.85 0.88
C CYS A 128 6.66 -15.55 2.25
N ALA A 129 7.29 -14.91 3.25
CA ALA A 129 7.51 -15.46 4.58
C ALA A 129 7.39 -14.34 5.64
N PRO A 130 6.16 -13.88 5.96
CA PRO A 130 5.94 -12.82 6.92
C PRO A 130 6.42 -13.19 8.35
N SER A 131 6.51 -14.47 8.68
CA SER A 131 7.06 -14.95 9.95
C SER A 131 8.54 -14.61 10.16
N LEU A 132 9.26 -14.24 9.09
CA LEU A 132 10.69 -13.92 9.14
C LEU A 132 10.96 -12.41 9.33
N VAL A 133 9.93 -11.56 9.43
CA VAL A 133 10.10 -10.10 9.60
C VAL A 133 11.06 -9.78 10.75
N ASP A 134 10.89 -10.45 11.89
CA ASP A 134 11.66 -10.15 13.11
C ASP A 134 13.06 -10.75 13.12
N THR A 135 13.34 -11.65 12.16
CA THR A 135 14.67 -12.28 12.03
C THR A 135 15.69 -11.36 11.36
N VAL A 136 15.21 -10.36 10.62
CA VAL A 136 16.05 -9.42 9.87
C VAL A 136 15.99 -8.05 10.53
N THR A 137 17.05 -7.66 11.23
CA THR A 137 17.14 -6.32 11.82
C THR A 137 17.51 -5.29 10.76
N ILE A 138 16.54 -4.45 10.39
CA ILE A 138 16.77 -3.28 9.55
C ILE A 138 16.95 -2.07 10.46
N LYS A 139 18.13 -1.45 10.39
CA LYS A 139 18.42 -0.20 11.07
C LYS A 139 17.63 0.93 10.42
N ARG A 140 16.49 1.31 11.01
CA ARG A 140 15.71 2.49 10.59
C ARG A 140 16.40 3.74 11.14
N THR A 141 16.54 4.78 10.33
CA THR A 141 17.07 6.07 10.82
C THR A 141 15.97 7.14 10.85
N PRO A 142 16.14 8.24 11.61
CA PRO A 142 15.23 9.39 11.58
C PRO A 142 14.97 9.93 10.15
N LEU A 143 15.93 9.75 9.25
CA LEU A 143 15.83 10.20 7.85
C LEU A 143 14.70 9.51 7.09
N LEU A 144 14.47 8.21 7.37
CA LEU A 144 13.37 7.45 6.79
C LEU A 144 12.01 8.05 7.16
N TYR A 145 11.84 8.41 8.44
CA TYR A 145 10.59 8.99 8.95
C TYR A 145 10.36 10.40 8.43
N ALA A 146 11.42 11.22 8.34
CA ALA A 146 11.34 12.50 7.64
C ALA A 146 10.95 12.31 6.16
N GLY A 147 11.47 11.28 5.50
CA GLY A 147 11.06 10.90 4.15
C GLY A 147 9.56 10.57 4.06
N TYR A 148 9.05 9.76 4.99
CA TYR A 148 7.63 9.39 5.04
C TYR A 148 6.67 10.57 5.24
N THR A 149 7.04 11.57 6.05
CA THR A 149 6.19 12.76 6.23
C THR A 149 6.18 13.64 4.97
N MET A 150 7.33 13.72 4.28
CA MET A 150 7.54 14.63 3.16
C MET A 150 7.10 14.07 1.80
N PHE A 151 7.26 12.77 1.51
CA PHE A 151 6.97 12.24 0.16
C PHE A 151 5.50 12.41 -0.24
N SER A 152 4.59 12.41 0.74
CA SER A 152 3.14 12.56 0.52
C SER A 152 2.77 13.87 -0.18
N PHE A 153 3.59 14.92 -0.03
CA PHE A 153 3.42 16.20 -0.72
C PHE A 153 3.54 16.07 -2.25
N GLY A 154 4.19 15.01 -2.75
CA GLY A 154 4.22 14.70 -4.17
C GLY A 154 2.82 14.44 -4.75
N PHE A 155 1.96 13.74 -4.02
CA PHE A 155 0.55 13.54 -4.43
C PHE A 155 -0.21 14.85 -4.43
N VAL A 156 -0.04 15.67 -3.39
CA VAL A 156 -0.70 16.97 -3.25
C VAL A 156 -0.32 17.89 -4.41
N SER A 157 0.96 17.90 -4.78
CA SER A 157 1.47 18.69 -5.91
C SER A 157 0.80 18.29 -7.24
N VAL A 158 0.74 16.99 -7.53
CA VAL A 158 0.10 16.48 -8.74
C VAL A 158 -1.39 16.87 -8.77
N VAL A 159 -2.11 16.70 -7.66
CA VAL A 159 -3.53 17.06 -7.57
C VAL A 159 -3.74 18.57 -7.76
N LEU A 160 -2.92 19.40 -7.11
CA LEU A 160 -3.02 20.86 -7.23
C LEU A 160 -2.79 21.30 -8.69
N PHE A 161 -1.78 20.72 -9.35
CA PHE A 161 -1.51 20.97 -10.75
C PHE A 161 -2.64 20.48 -11.66
N LEU A 162 -3.24 19.32 -11.40
CA LEU A 162 -4.38 18.86 -12.20
C LEU A 162 -5.57 19.81 -12.06
N LEU A 163 -5.90 20.25 -10.85
CA LEU A 163 -7.04 21.12 -10.59
C LEU A 163 -6.85 22.55 -11.11
N LYS A 164 -5.62 23.09 -11.04
CA LYS A 164 -5.31 24.50 -11.31
C LYS A 164 -4.22 24.72 -12.37
N GLY A 165 -3.96 23.73 -13.22
CA GLY A 165 -2.85 23.74 -14.17
C GLY A 165 -2.90 24.86 -15.21
N GLU A 166 -4.06 25.49 -15.47
CA GLU A 166 -4.13 26.69 -16.32
C GLU A 166 -3.46 27.92 -15.67
N GLU A 167 -3.49 27.99 -14.34
CA GLU A 167 -2.99 29.10 -13.52
C GLU A 167 -1.51 28.87 -13.13
N ILE A 168 -1.06 27.60 -13.11
CA ILE A 168 0.30 27.17 -12.76
C ILE A 168 1.16 27.08 -14.02
N ARG A 169 2.26 27.84 -14.11
CA ARG A 169 3.08 27.95 -15.32
C ARG A 169 4.58 27.79 -15.05
N GLY A 170 5.35 27.56 -16.11
CA GLY A 170 6.81 27.49 -16.06
C GLY A 170 7.32 26.34 -15.17
N TRP A 171 8.34 26.63 -14.36
CA TRP A 171 9.01 25.66 -13.50
C TRP A 171 8.09 25.01 -12.47
N ALA A 172 7.11 25.75 -11.92
CA ALA A 172 6.17 25.19 -10.96
C ALA A 172 5.31 24.07 -11.60
N ALA A 173 4.86 24.26 -12.84
CA ALA A 173 4.13 23.24 -13.59
C ALA A 173 5.00 22.02 -13.91
N ALA A 174 6.26 22.25 -14.30
CA ALA A 174 7.21 21.17 -14.59
C ALA A 174 7.51 20.34 -13.33
N LEU A 175 7.79 21.00 -12.19
CA LEU A 175 8.05 20.34 -10.92
C LEU A 175 6.83 19.58 -10.40
N ALA A 176 5.63 20.11 -10.55
CA ALA A 176 4.42 19.40 -10.14
C ALA A 176 4.19 18.13 -10.95
N GLN A 177 4.48 18.15 -12.26
CA GLN A 177 4.43 16.97 -13.10
C GLN A 177 5.54 15.97 -12.73
N LEU A 178 6.76 16.47 -12.47
CA LEU A 178 7.88 15.64 -12.03
C LEU A 178 7.64 15.03 -10.65
N SER A 179 6.81 15.64 -9.81
CA SER A 179 6.46 15.13 -8.48
C SER A 179 5.77 13.77 -8.52
N ILE A 180 5.28 13.31 -9.68
CA ILE A 180 4.83 11.94 -9.90
C ILE A 180 5.92 10.90 -9.63
N VAL A 181 7.20 11.29 -9.75
CA VAL A 181 8.35 10.45 -9.41
C VAL A 181 8.29 10.02 -7.95
N SER A 182 7.84 10.87 -7.03
CA SER A 182 7.80 10.55 -5.60
C SER A 182 6.97 9.28 -5.27
N PRO A 183 5.68 9.21 -5.63
CA PRO A 183 4.89 8.01 -5.42
C PRO A 183 5.30 6.83 -6.32
N VAL A 184 5.82 7.06 -7.53
CA VAL A 184 6.34 5.98 -8.39
C VAL A 184 7.60 5.35 -7.78
N ALA A 185 8.57 6.15 -7.38
CA ALA A 185 9.79 5.69 -6.73
C ALA A 185 9.45 5.03 -5.39
N TYR A 186 8.48 5.54 -4.62
CA TYR A 186 8.00 4.83 -3.43
C TYR A 186 7.48 3.43 -3.78
N ALA A 187 6.68 3.30 -4.84
CA ALA A 187 6.20 2.00 -5.30
C ALA A 187 7.36 1.07 -5.65
N LEU A 188 8.40 1.57 -6.32
CA LEU A 188 9.62 0.82 -6.65
C LEU A 188 10.42 0.40 -5.40
N LEU A 189 10.69 1.33 -4.47
CA LEU A 189 11.47 1.09 -3.25
C LEU A 189 10.86 0.01 -2.34
N TYR A 190 9.53 -0.16 -2.39
CA TYR A 190 8.79 -1.13 -1.60
C TYR A 190 8.24 -2.29 -2.43
N SER A 191 8.63 -2.37 -3.71
CA SER A 191 8.11 -3.33 -4.69
C SER A 191 6.57 -3.44 -4.64
N GLY A 192 5.90 -2.31 -4.43
CA GLY A 192 4.45 -2.17 -4.29
C GLY A 192 3.82 -1.58 -5.54
N ARG A 193 2.48 -1.56 -5.59
CA ARG A 193 1.73 -0.95 -6.71
C ARG A 193 0.66 0.04 -6.28
N MET A 194 0.32 0.05 -4.99
CA MET A 194 -0.70 0.93 -4.43
C MET A 194 -0.44 2.43 -4.64
N PRO A 195 0.80 2.95 -4.48
CA PRO A 195 1.04 4.37 -4.72
C PRO A 195 0.72 4.80 -6.15
N ILE A 196 1.12 4.02 -7.15
CA ILE A 196 0.84 4.31 -8.56
C ILE A 196 -0.67 4.24 -8.83
N LEU A 197 -1.33 3.20 -8.32
CA LEU A 197 -2.80 3.09 -8.40
C LEU A 197 -3.49 4.29 -7.76
N PHE A 198 -2.97 4.78 -6.62
CA PHE A 198 -3.51 5.95 -5.93
C PHE A 198 -3.36 7.21 -6.77
N ILE A 199 -2.23 7.41 -7.47
CA ILE A 199 -2.09 8.52 -8.43
C ILE A 199 -3.15 8.42 -9.55
N LEU A 200 -3.35 7.24 -10.13
CA LEU A 200 -4.32 7.05 -11.21
C LEU A 200 -5.75 7.38 -10.74
N ILE A 201 -6.10 6.97 -9.52
CA ILE A 201 -7.37 7.32 -8.88
C ILE A 201 -7.44 8.84 -8.65
N LEU A 202 -6.39 9.48 -8.12
CA LEU A 202 -6.36 10.92 -7.91
C LEU A 202 -6.47 11.71 -9.22
N ILE A 203 -5.89 11.21 -10.31
CA ILE A 203 -6.04 11.78 -11.66
C ILE A 203 -7.51 11.72 -12.08
N ALA A 204 -8.15 10.56 -11.97
CA ALA A 204 -9.56 10.39 -12.30
C ALA A 204 -10.46 11.28 -11.44
N MET A 205 -10.19 11.38 -10.14
CA MET A 205 -10.93 12.25 -9.22
C MET A 205 -10.76 13.73 -9.58
N ALA A 206 -9.53 14.18 -9.87
CA ALA A 206 -9.28 15.55 -10.29
C ALA A 206 -10.00 15.88 -11.61
N MET A 207 -10.06 14.93 -12.56
CA MET A 207 -10.85 15.08 -13.79
C MET A 207 -12.34 15.26 -13.49
N LEU A 208 -12.92 14.45 -12.59
CA LEU A 208 -14.32 14.55 -12.20
C LEU A 208 -14.64 15.88 -11.51
N VAL A 209 -13.77 16.34 -10.61
CA VAL A 209 -13.88 17.65 -9.96
C VAL A 209 -13.83 18.79 -10.98
N ARG A 210 -12.97 18.68 -11.99
CA ARG A 210 -12.91 19.70 -13.06
C ARG A 210 -14.17 19.73 -13.91
N LEU A 211 -14.70 18.56 -14.26
CA LEU A 211 -15.97 18.46 -14.99
C LEU A 211 -17.13 19.07 -14.21
N SER A 212 -17.22 18.82 -12.90
CA SER A 212 -18.27 19.41 -12.06
C SER A 212 -18.16 20.94 -11.94
N GLN A 213 -16.95 21.49 -12.14
CA GLN A 213 -16.69 22.93 -12.23
C GLN A 213 -16.88 23.50 -13.66
N GLY A 214 -17.36 22.71 -14.63
CA GLY A 214 -17.51 23.15 -16.03
C GLY A 214 -16.19 23.36 -16.78
N ARG A 215 -15.08 22.84 -16.26
CA ARG A 215 -13.74 22.93 -16.86
C ARG A 215 -13.47 21.70 -17.74
N THR A 216 -12.45 21.78 -18.60
CA THR A 216 -11.96 20.61 -19.35
C THR A 216 -11.37 19.56 -18.41
N LEU A 217 -11.49 18.27 -18.76
CA LEU A 217 -10.98 17.12 -17.98
C LEU A 217 -9.56 17.32 -17.46
N LEU A 218 -8.67 17.84 -18.32
CA LEU A 218 -7.27 18.09 -18.01
C LEU A 218 -6.89 19.55 -18.33
N PRO A 219 -5.86 20.08 -17.64
CA PRO A 219 -5.22 21.34 -18.01
C PRO A 219 -4.75 21.35 -19.47
N ARG A 220 -5.03 22.45 -20.18
CA ARG A 220 -4.59 22.65 -21.57
C ARG A 220 -3.07 22.88 -21.64
N GLY A 221 -2.44 22.53 -22.77
CA GLY A 221 -1.06 22.91 -23.08
C GLY A 221 0.07 22.03 -22.52
N HIS A 222 -0.25 20.92 -21.84
CA HIS A 222 0.77 20.08 -21.16
C HIS A 222 0.90 18.64 -21.67
N TYR A 223 0.20 18.29 -22.76
CA TYR A 223 0.17 16.93 -23.33
C TYR A 223 -0.18 15.84 -22.30
N LEU A 224 -1.05 16.17 -21.33
CA LEU A 224 -1.35 15.30 -20.19
C LEU A 224 -2.05 14.00 -20.59
N LEU A 225 -2.89 14.01 -21.63
CA LEU A 225 -3.51 12.78 -22.14
C LEU A 225 -2.46 11.75 -22.58
N LEU A 226 -1.46 12.18 -23.34
CA LEU A 226 -0.37 11.32 -23.78
C LEU A 226 0.42 10.79 -22.58
N LYS A 227 0.76 11.66 -21.63
CA LYS A 227 1.48 11.27 -20.40
C LYS A 227 0.70 10.28 -19.54
N ILE A 228 -0.61 10.46 -19.42
CA ILE A 228 -1.49 9.53 -18.70
C ILE A 228 -1.56 8.19 -19.42
N GLY A 229 -1.70 8.18 -20.75
CA GLY A 229 -1.67 6.96 -21.55
C GLY A 229 -0.36 6.18 -21.35
N ILE A 230 0.78 6.88 -21.41
CA ILE A 230 2.11 6.30 -21.13
C ILE A 230 2.17 5.78 -19.69
N ALA A 231 1.73 6.55 -18.70
CA ALA A 231 1.76 6.15 -17.29
C ALA A 231 0.90 4.92 -17.02
N VAL A 232 -0.31 4.83 -17.60
CA VAL A 232 -1.18 3.65 -17.50
C VAL A 232 -0.55 2.43 -18.16
N GLY A 233 0.04 2.59 -19.35
CA GLY A 233 0.75 1.51 -20.05
C GLY A 233 1.94 1.00 -19.24
N LEU A 234 2.79 1.92 -18.75
CA LEU A 234 3.92 1.58 -17.88
C LEU A 234 3.46 0.93 -16.57
N PHE A 235 2.36 1.39 -15.97
CA PHE A 235 1.80 0.78 -14.77
C PHE A 235 1.29 -0.65 -15.01
N ALA A 236 0.65 -0.90 -16.16
CA ALA A 236 0.21 -2.25 -16.53
C ALA A 236 1.41 -3.20 -16.73
N ILE A 237 2.45 -2.73 -17.43
CA ILE A 237 3.71 -3.47 -17.61
C ILE A 237 4.37 -3.73 -16.26
N TYR A 238 4.60 -2.68 -15.47
CA TYR A 238 5.21 -2.77 -14.14
C TYR A 238 4.44 -3.71 -13.21
N SER A 239 3.11 -3.57 -13.15
CA SER A 239 2.27 -4.45 -12.35
C SER A 239 2.38 -5.92 -12.78
N SER A 240 2.49 -6.17 -14.08
CA SER A 240 2.67 -7.53 -14.62
C SER A 240 4.07 -8.08 -14.33
N LEU A 241 5.11 -7.24 -14.43
CA LEU A 241 6.49 -7.62 -14.13
C LEU A 241 6.67 -7.91 -12.64
N ILE A 242 6.20 -7.03 -11.76
CA ILE A 242 6.23 -7.27 -10.31
C ILE A 242 5.42 -8.50 -9.94
N TRP A 243 4.27 -8.71 -10.59
CA TRP A 243 3.48 -9.92 -10.38
C TRP A 243 4.29 -11.18 -10.70
N SER A 244 4.89 -11.25 -11.90
CA SER A 244 5.70 -12.39 -12.32
C SER A 244 6.97 -12.55 -11.48
N SER A 245 7.63 -11.45 -11.13
CA SER A 245 8.84 -11.42 -10.30
C SER A 245 8.57 -12.04 -8.94
N ARG A 246 7.47 -11.63 -8.28
CA ARG A 246 7.09 -12.15 -6.97
C ARG A 246 6.85 -13.65 -6.97
N GLN A 247 6.14 -14.16 -7.97
CA GLN A 247 5.88 -15.60 -8.07
C GLN A 247 7.18 -16.38 -8.20
N ASN A 248 8.06 -15.94 -9.08
CA ASN A 248 9.37 -16.55 -9.28
C ASN A 248 10.23 -16.42 -8.01
N PHE A 249 10.20 -15.27 -7.34
CA PHE A 249 10.95 -15.02 -6.11
C PHE A 249 10.53 -15.98 -5.00
N CYS A 250 9.23 -16.09 -4.68
CA CYS A 250 8.79 -16.97 -3.59
C CYS A 250 9.17 -18.43 -3.84
N ILE A 251 9.07 -18.87 -5.10
CA ILE A 251 9.45 -20.21 -5.52
C ILE A 251 10.97 -20.42 -5.38
N GLN A 252 11.77 -19.51 -5.93
CA GLN A 252 13.23 -19.63 -5.94
C GLN A 252 13.82 -19.50 -4.54
N MET A 253 13.21 -18.67 -3.69
CA MET A 253 13.65 -18.42 -2.32
C MET A 253 13.08 -19.42 -1.31
N ALA A 254 12.18 -20.33 -1.71
CA ALA A 254 11.59 -21.32 -0.80
C ALA A 254 12.63 -22.10 0.03
N PRO A 255 13.77 -22.57 -0.55
CA PRO A 255 14.80 -23.26 0.24
C PRO A 255 15.47 -22.35 1.28
N LEU A 256 15.77 -21.10 0.91
CA LEU A 256 16.35 -20.12 1.82
C LEU A 256 15.36 -19.75 2.93
N ILE A 257 14.09 -19.58 2.60
CA ILE A 257 13.01 -19.32 3.55
C ILE A 257 12.91 -20.47 4.55
N ALA A 258 12.91 -21.73 4.09
CA ALA A 258 12.87 -22.90 4.96
C ALA A 258 14.08 -22.95 5.90
N GLN A 259 15.28 -22.65 5.39
CA GLN A 259 16.49 -22.56 6.21
C GLN A 259 16.37 -21.47 7.28
N LEU A 260 15.95 -20.25 6.91
CA LEU A 260 15.79 -19.13 7.84
C LEU A 260 14.72 -19.43 8.91
N GLN A 261 13.64 -20.12 8.53
CA GLN A 261 12.60 -20.54 9.46
C GLN A 261 13.13 -21.60 10.43
N GLN A 262 13.92 -22.57 9.94
CA GLN A 262 14.57 -23.56 10.79
C GLN A 262 15.58 -22.93 11.75
N GLU A 263 16.38 -21.95 11.29
CA GLU A 263 17.28 -21.17 12.14
C GLU A 263 16.49 -20.43 13.23
N LYS A 264 15.36 -19.80 12.87
CA LYS A 264 14.45 -19.16 13.84
C LYS A 264 13.94 -20.15 14.89
N ASP A 265 13.43 -21.30 14.46
CA ASP A 265 12.85 -22.32 15.36
C ASP A 265 13.91 -22.98 16.26
N GLN A 266 15.11 -23.22 15.74
CA GLN A 266 16.24 -23.70 16.53
C GLN A 266 16.65 -22.67 17.58
N HIS A 267 16.70 -21.38 17.22
CA HIS A 267 16.99 -20.31 18.17
C HIS A 267 15.91 -20.17 19.24
N ALA A 268 14.63 -20.34 18.90
CA ALA A 268 13.54 -20.36 19.88
C ALA A 268 13.69 -21.52 20.88
N LYS A 269 14.03 -22.72 20.40
CA LYS A 269 14.23 -23.91 21.27
C LYS A 269 15.46 -23.84 22.17
N THR A 270 16.49 -23.10 21.76
CA THR A 270 17.78 -23.06 22.47
C THR A 270 17.83 -21.96 23.56
N ARG A 271 16.82 -21.08 23.67
CA ARG A 271 16.90 -19.88 24.52
C ARG A 271 16.12 -19.95 25.82
N GLY A 272 16.83 -20.38 26.87
CA GLY A 272 16.80 -19.73 28.18
C GLY A 272 17.97 -18.76 28.39
N SER A 273 18.69 -18.33 27.35
CA SER A 273 19.88 -17.47 27.50
C SER A 273 20.19 -16.64 26.25
N LYS A 274 20.13 -15.31 26.43
CA LYS A 274 20.72 -14.21 25.65
C LYS A 274 20.40 -14.10 24.15
N SER A 275 19.71 -12.99 23.82
CA SER A 275 19.43 -12.32 22.53
C SER A 275 19.67 -13.10 21.23
N ALA A 276 18.60 -13.20 20.42
CA ALA A 276 18.65 -13.09 18.95
C ALA A 276 20.00 -12.63 18.40
N LYS A 277 20.86 -13.49 17.80
CA LYS A 277 21.78 -12.94 16.81
C LYS A 277 20.93 -12.68 15.57
N ALA A 278 20.24 -11.54 15.56
CA ALA A 278 19.42 -11.13 14.44
C ALA A 278 20.31 -11.00 13.19
N ILE A 279 19.81 -11.49 12.06
CA ILE A 279 20.53 -11.41 10.79
C ILE A 279 20.47 -9.95 10.35
N ASN A 280 21.62 -9.29 10.20
CA ASN A 280 21.62 -7.92 9.72
C ASN A 280 21.23 -7.86 8.22
N GLY A 281 20.74 -6.71 7.76
CA GLY A 281 20.29 -6.53 6.37
C GLY A 281 21.34 -6.84 5.31
N ILE A 282 22.63 -6.60 5.60
CA ILE A 282 23.75 -6.85 4.67
C ILE A 282 23.98 -8.36 4.49
N GLU A 283 24.02 -9.12 5.59
CA GLU A 283 24.15 -10.58 5.58
C GLU A 283 22.95 -11.21 4.88
N PHE A 284 21.74 -10.72 5.17
CA PHE A 284 20.54 -11.17 4.49
C PHE A 284 20.62 -10.97 2.97
N ASN A 285 21.02 -9.78 2.51
CA ASN A 285 21.20 -9.52 1.07
C ASN A 285 22.26 -10.44 0.43
N LYS A 286 23.34 -10.76 1.16
CA LYS A 286 24.35 -11.70 0.68
C LYS A 286 23.75 -13.10 0.49
N ARG A 287 22.96 -13.59 1.46
CA ARG A 287 22.29 -14.90 1.36
C ARG A 287 21.28 -14.94 0.21
N VAL A 288 20.50 -13.88 0.05
CA VAL A 288 19.58 -13.73 -1.09
C VAL A 288 20.34 -13.76 -2.42
N ALA A 289 21.43 -12.99 -2.56
CA ALA A 289 22.22 -12.98 -3.78
C ALA A 289 22.80 -14.37 -4.10
N SER A 290 23.26 -15.12 -3.08
CA SER A 290 23.70 -16.50 -3.24
C SER A 290 22.57 -17.44 -3.68
N ALA A 291 21.37 -17.29 -3.12
CA ALA A 291 20.20 -18.09 -3.54
C ALA A 291 19.77 -17.76 -4.97
N TRP A 292 19.88 -16.50 -5.40
CA TRP A 292 19.59 -16.06 -6.77
C TRP A 292 20.58 -16.60 -7.80
N ALA A 293 21.83 -16.85 -7.41
CA ALA A 293 22.84 -17.45 -8.29
C ALA A 293 22.54 -18.92 -8.63
N ILE A 294 21.66 -19.58 -7.87
CA ILE A 294 21.22 -20.95 -8.15
C ILE A 294 20.15 -20.87 -9.25
N PRO A 295 20.38 -21.51 -10.42
CA PRO A 295 19.40 -21.53 -11.50
C PRO A 295 18.07 -22.07 -10.97
N PRO A 296 16.93 -21.46 -11.32
CA PRO A 296 15.64 -21.99 -10.93
C PRO A 296 15.54 -23.41 -11.46
N THR A 297 15.49 -24.39 -10.54
CA THR A 297 15.28 -25.78 -10.90
C THR A 297 13.97 -25.80 -11.68
N ALA A 298 14.04 -26.11 -12.97
CA ALA A 298 12.94 -25.87 -13.89
C ALA A 298 11.66 -26.48 -13.31
N LEU A 299 10.70 -25.62 -12.98
CA LEU A 299 9.37 -25.99 -12.52
C LEU A 299 8.52 -26.56 -13.68
N ARG A 300 9.14 -27.40 -14.51
CA ARG A 300 8.47 -28.21 -15.52
C ARG A 300 7.65 -29.26 -14.80
N GLY A 301 6.40 -28.92 -14.46
CA GLY A 301 5.40 -29.92 -14.08
C GLY A 301 4.49 -29.61 -12.90
N SER A 302 4.47 -28.40 -12.32
CA SER A 302 3.48 -28.12 -11.27
C SER A 302 2.08 -28.10 -11.86
N SER A 303 1.27 -29.09 -11.46
CA SER A 303 -0.16 -29.16 -11.79
C SER A 303 -0.88 -27.92 -11.23
N PRO A 304 -2.06 -27.53 -11.78
CA PRO A 304 -2.91 -26.51 -11.17
C PRO A 304 -3.14 -26.73 -9.66
N GLN A 305 -3.20 -28.01 -9.25
CA GLN A 305 -3.30 -28.45 -7.86
C GLN A 305 -2.07 -28.06 -7.02
N ALA A 306 -0.85 -28.25 -7.54
CA ALA A 306 0.37 -27.88 -6.83
C ALA A 306 0.46 -26.35 -6.64
N VAL A 307 0.04 -25.58 -7.65
CA VAL A 307 -0.05 -24.12 -7.55
C VAL A 307 -1.11 -23.69 -6.53
N LEU A 308 -2.28 -24.33 -6.54
CA LEU A 308 -3.33 -24.07 -5.56
C LEU A 308 -2.82 -24.37 -4.14
N MET A 309 -2.24 -25.54 -3.88
CA MET A 309 -1.70 -25.91 -2.56
C MET A 309 -0.63 -24.93 -2.08
N MET A 310 0.29 -24.52 -2.96
CA MET A 310 1.31 -23.52 -2.63
C MET A 310 0.69 -22.16 -2.27
N MET A 311 -0.36 -21.72 -2.97
CA MET A 311 -1.08 -20.49 -2.62
C MET A 311 -1.91 -20.63 -1.34
N LEU A 312 -2.56 -21.78 -1.12
CA LEU A 312 -3.30 -22.09 0.10
C LEU A 312 -2.37 -22.05 1.31
N GLU A 313 -1.18 -22.63 1.19
CA GLU A 313 -0.16 -22.67 2.24
C GLU A 313 0.43 -21.29 2.49
N ALA A 314 0.90 -20.59 1.44
CA ALA A 314 1.54 -19.29 1.58
C ALA A 314 0.59 -18.18 2.06
N TRP A 315 -0.70 -18.24 1.69
CA TRP A 315 -1.68 -17.21 2.02
C TRP A 315 -2.61 -17.62 3.18
N ASN A 316 -2.62 -18.91 3.54
CA ASN A 316 -3.50 -19.49 4.55
C ASN A 316 -5.00 -19.17 4.31
N VAL A 317 -5.46 -19.11 3.06
CA VAL A 317 -6.87 -18.85 2.69
C VAL A 317 -7.44 -20.05 1.94
N LYS A 318 -8.70 -20.44 2.17
CA LYS A 318 -9.40 -21.47 1.37
C LYS A 318 -10.37 -20.83 0.35
N PRO A 319 -10.22 -21.08 -0.96
CA PRO A 319 -11.23 -20.70 -1.94
C PRO A 319 -12.57 -21.37 -1.61
N ARG A 320 -13.71 -20.76 -1.95
CA ARG A 320 -15.01 -21.44 -1.78
C ARG A 320 -15.09 -22.66 -2.70
N GLY A 321 -15.96 -23.59 -2.32
CA GLY A 321 -16.14 -24.87 -3.01
C GLY A 321 -16.36 -24.75 -4.51
N TYR A 322 -17.00 -23.69 -5.00
CA TYR A 322 -17.22 -23.48 -6.43
C TYR A 322 -15.99 -23.00 -7.20
N VAL A 323 -15.02 -22.34 -6.52
CA VAL A 323 -13.73 -21.96 -7.11
C VAL A 323 -12.82 -23.18 -7.14
N THR A 324 -12.76 -23.95 -6.05
CA THR A 324 -12.02 -25.22 -6.03
C THR A 324 -12.59 -26.19 -7.06
N SER A 325 -13.92 -26.33 -7.19
CA SER A 325 -14.54 -27.21 -8.20
C SER A 325 -14.24 -26.75 -9.63
N ALA A 326 -14.17 -25.44 -9.88
CA ALA A 326 -13.80 -24.92 -11.20
C ALA A 326 -12.34 -25.24 -11.56
N ILE A 327 -11.42 -25.17 -10.59
CA ILE A 327 -10.00 -25.52 -10.76
C ILE A 327 -9.85 -27.04 -10.94
N GLU A 328 -10.50 -27.83 -10.09
CA GLU A 328 -10.51 -29.30 -10.13
C GLU A 328 -11.15 -29.86 -11.39
N SER A 329 -12.09 -29.13 -12.01
CA SER A 329 -12.74 -29.56 -13.25
C SER A 329 -11.81 -29.58 -14.47
N ASN A 330 -10.57 -29.09 -14.36
CA ASN A 330 -9.63 -28.87 -15.48
C ASN A 330 -10.17 -27.98 -16.62
N ARG A 331 -11.33 -27.34 -16.43
CA ARG A 331 -11.92 -26.40 -17.41
C ARG A 331 -11.23 -25.04 -17.42
N VAL A 332 -10.47 -24.74 -16.37
CA VAL A 332 -9.69 -23.52 -16.22
C VAL A 332 -8.21 -23.87 -16.31
N SER A 333 -7.46 -23.21 -17.18
CA SER A 333 -6.01 -23.43 -17.27
C SER A 333 -5.32 -23.06 -15.95
N ALA A 334 -4.21 -23.72 -15.62
CA ALA A 334 -3.41 -23.41 -14.42
C ALA A 334 -3.10 -21.91 -14.32
N ARG A 335 -2.79 -21.28 -15.46
CA ARG A 335 -2.51 -19.85 -15.57
C ARG A 335 -3.74 -18.98 -15.28
N ALA A 336 -4.91 -19.33 -15.82
CA ALA A 336 -6.14 -18.58 -15.58
C ALA A 336 -6.61 -18.71 -14.11
N ALA A 337 -6.51 -19.91 -13.53
CA ALA A 337 -6.81 -20.14 -12.11
C ALA A 337 -5.89 -19.30 -11.21
N MET A 338 -4.59 -19.29 -11.49
CA MET A 338 -3.60 -18.50 -10.77
C MET A 338 -3.83 -16.98 -10.87
N ILE A 339 -4.14 -16.47 -12.06
CA ILE A 339 -4.46 -15.05 -12.27
C ILE A 339 -5.75 -14.68 -11.52
N GLY A 340 -6.79 -15.51 -11.62
CA GLY A 340 -8.08 -15.29 -10.97
C GLY A 340 -7.98 -15.28 -9.44
N LEU A 341 -7.37 -16.33 -8.86
CA LEU A 341 -7.16 -16.45 -7.42
C LEU A 341 -6.34 -15.29 -6.87
N SER A 342 -5.23 -14.94 -7.52
CA SER A 342 -4.39 -13.89 -6.99
C SER A 342 -4.94 -12.47 -7.15
N THR A 343 -5.63 -12.18 -8.26
CA THR A 343 -6.33 -10.90 -8.44
C THR A 343 -7.37 -10.73 -7.35
N TYR A 344 -8.12 -11.79 -7.05
CA TYR A 344 -9.14 -11.77 -6.03
C TYR A 344 -8.54 -11.70 -4.60
N PHE A 345 -7.50 -12.47 -4.29
CA PHE A 345 -6.78 -12.39 -3.00
C PHE A 345 -6.22 -10.99 -2.77
N TYR A 346 -5.70 -10.36 -3.82
CA TYR A 346 -5.15 -9.01 -3.71
C TYR A 346 -6.21 -7.95 -3.40
N LEU A 347 -7.38 -8.02 -4.03
CA LEU A 347 -8.48 -7.06 -3.80
C LEU A 347 -9.06 -7.16 -2.39
N THR A 348 -8.88 -8.29 -1.72
CA THR A 348 -9.51 -8.60 -0.43
C THR A 348 -8.51 -8.74 0.72
N HIS A 349 -7.22 -8.64 0.43
CA HIS A 349 -6.14 -8.80 1.42
C HIS A 349 -6.20 -7.77 2.55
N GLY A 350 -6.68 -6.55 2.29
CA GLY A 350 -6.67 -5.46 3.27
C GLY A 350 -7.50 -5.80 4.52
N VAL A 351 -8.71 -6.33 4.35
CA VAL A 351 -9.59 -6.72 5.47
C VAL A 351 -8.98 -7.86 6.27
N ARG A 352 -8.37 -8.83 5.60
CA ARG A 352 -7.68 -9.96 6.26
C ARG A 352 -6.41 -9.54 6.98
N THR A 353 -5.60 -8.63 6.44
CA THR A 353 -4.42 -8.13 7.17
C THR A 353 -4.84 -7.44 8.46
N VAL A 354 -5.91 -6.64 8.43
CA VAL A 354 -6.48 -6.04 9.65
C VAL A 354 -6.99 -7.10 10.61
N ASP A 355 -7.72 -8.12 10.13
CA ASP A 355 -8.24 -9.21 10.96
C ASP A 355 -7.14 -10.12 11.53
N ILE A 356 -6.08 -10.42 10.77
CA ILE A 356 -4.90 -11.13 11.28
C ILE A 356 -4.23 -10.27 12.36
N VAL A 357 -3.93 -9.00 12.09
CA VAL A 357 -3.32 -8.13 13.10
C VAL A 357 -4.19 -8.01 14.35
N TRP A 358 -5.51 -7.97 14.17
CA TRP A 358 -6.47 -7.89 15.27
C TRP A 358 -6.60 -9.20 16.05
N ASN A 359 -6.68 -10.35 15.41
CA ASN A 359 -6.78 -11.63 16.10
C ASN A 359 -5.43 -12.06 16.70
N VAL A 360 -4.32 -11.56 16.16
CA VAL A 360 -3.01 -11.68 16.82
C VAL A 360 -2.99 -10.75 18.06
N ARG A 361 -3.71 -9.61 18.08
CA ARG A 361 -3.91 -8.75 19.27
C ARG A 361 -4.50 -9.48 20.48
N ASP A 362 -5.39 -10.45 20.29
CA ASP A 362 -5.97 -11.25 21.39
C ASP A 362 -4.92 -12.06 22.15
N LYS A 363 -3.71 -12.20 21.59
CA LYS A 363 -2.56 -12.81 22.24
C LYS A 363 -1.74 -11.78 23.03
N PHE A 364 -1.78 -10.49 22.69
CA PHE A 364 -1.01 -9.44 23.36
C PHE A 364 -1.76 -8.87 24.57
N THR A 365 -1.00 -8.42 25.57
CA THR A 365 -1.53 -7.85 26.81
C THR A 365 -2.31 -6.53 26.55
N PRO A 366 -3.17 -6.09 27.50
CA PRO A 366 -3.90 -4.82 27.39
C PRO A 366 -3.01 -3.56 27.30
N GLN A 367 -1.70 -3.71 27.50
CA GLN A 367 -0.76 -2.59 27.59
C GLN A 367 -0.14 -2.21 26.24
N TRP A 368 -0.02 -3.15 25.29
CA TRP A 368 0.67 -2.91 24.01
C TRP A 368 0.00 -3.66 22.83
N GLY A 369 -0.33 -2.95 21.75
CA GLY A 369 -0.80 -3.53 20.50
C GLY A 369 0.32 -3.77 19.47
N VAL A 370 0.10 -4.67 18.51
CA VAL A 370 1.02 -5.00 17.39
C VAL A 370 1.56 -3.75 16.66
N TYR A 371 0.70 -2.74 16.48
CA TYR A 371 1.09 -1.47 15.85
C TYR A 371 1.94 -0.59 16.77
N GLU A 372 1.66 -0.60 18.07
CA GLU A 372 2.42 0.14 19.08
C GLU A 372 3.81 -0.50 19.24
N ILE A 373 3.92 -1.83 19.25
CA ILE A 373 5.21 -2.51 19.23
C ILE A 373 5.97 -2.21 17.93
N GLY A 374 5.34 -2.34 16.76
CA GLY A 374 6.00 -2.07 15.47
C GLY A 374 6.38 -0.59 15.22
N VAL A 375 5.73 0.37 15.88
CA VAL A 375 5.95 1.83 15.71
C VAL A 375 6.76 2.43 16.86
N LEU A 376 6.51 2.04 18.11
CA LEU A 376 7.23 2.55 19.29
C LEU A 376 8.56 1.83 19.49
N SER A 377 8.66 0.51 19.26
CA SER A 377 9.94 -0.19 19.46
C SER A 377 11.09 0.39 18.63
N PRO A 378 10.92 0.81 17.37
CA PRO A 378 12.01 1.46 16.63
C PRO A 378 12.31 2.86 17.15
N LEU A 379 11.30 3.61 17.63
CA LEU A 379 11.50 4.95 18.22
C LEU A 379 12.25 4.85 19.55
N LEU A 380 11.85 3.92 20.41
CA LEU A 380 12.50 3.64 21.69
C LEU A 380 13.93 3.14 21.46
N ARG A 381 14.18 2.22 20.51
CA ARG A 381 15.54 1.76 20.16
C ARG A 381 16.46 2.88 19.66
N ILE A 382 15.91 3.91 19.02
CA ILE A 382 16.71 5.01 18.45
C ILE A 382 16.93 6.13 19.49
N PHE A 383 15.87 6.52 20.19
CA PHE A 383 15.90 7.68 21.08
C PHE A 383 16.19 7.32 22.54
N PHE A 384 15.96 6.07 22.94
CA PHE A 384 16.14 5.54 24.29
C PHE A 384 16.79 4.15 24.23
N PRO A 385 18.01 4.01 23.69
CA PRO A 385 18.64 2.72 23.42
C PRO A 385 18.89 1.87 24.68
N ASP A 386 18.96 2.51 25.85
CA ASP A 386 19.14 1.85 27.15
C ASP A 386 17.81 1.51 27.86
N SER A 387 16.67 1.72 27.20
CA SER A 387 15.35 1.42 27.78
C SER A 387 15.01 -0.05 27.66
N ASP A 388 14.74 -0.70 28.80
CA ASP A 388 14.25 -2.08 28.87
C ASP A 388 12.83 -2.24 28.31
N GLN A 389 12.10 -1.14 28.09
CA GLN A 389 10.73 -1.18 27.57
C GLN A 389 10.59 -1.95 26.25
N VAL A 390 11.61 -1.90 25.38
CA VAL A 390 11.55 -2.67 24.13
C VAL A 390 11.73 -4.16 24.39
N ALA A 391 12.56 -4.53 25.37
CA ALA A 391 12.73 -5.92 25.77
C ALA A 391 11.47 -6.44 26.47
N ASP A 392 10.82 -5.63 27.29
CA ASP A 392 9.54 -5.96 27.94
C ASP A 392 8.43 -6.15 26.89
N MET A 393 8.32 -5.23 25.92
CA MET A 393 7.36 -5.33 24.81
C MET A 393 7.59 -6.59 23.95
N GLU A 394 8.84 -6.96 23.68
CA GLU A 394 9.19 -8.15 22.90
C GLU A 394 9.05 -9.45 23.71
N ALA A 395 9.25 -9.42 25.03
CA ALA A 395 9.00 -10.55 25.92
C ALA A 395 7.49 -10.85 26.00
N GLU A 396 6.67 -9.81 26.14
CA GLU A 396 5.21 -9.94 26.13
C GLU A 396 4.67 -10.42 24.77
N GLU A 397 5.30 -10.03 23.64
CA GLU A 397 4.98 -10.58 22.31
C GLU A 397 5.24 -12.09 22.19
N GLN A 398 6.18 -12.63 22.98
CA GLN A 398 6.58 -14.04 22.87
C GLN A 398 5.82 -14.96 23.83
N GLU A 399 5.26 -14.44 24.91
CA GLU A 399 4.37 -15.17 25.83
C GLU A 399 2.93 -15.34 25.28
N ALA A 400 2.63 -14.62 24.20
CA ALA A 400 1.36 -14.46 23.50
C ALA A 400 1.13 -15.50 22.38
#